data_AF-A0A609JGU9-F1
#
_entry.id   AF-A0A609JGU9-F1
#
_cell.length_a   1.000
_cell.length_b   1.000
_cell.length_c   1.000
_cell.angle_alpha   90.00
_cell.angle_beta   90.00
_cell.angle_gamma   90.00
#
_symmetry.space_group_name_H-M   'P 1'
#
loop_
_entity.id
_entity.type
_entity.pdbx_description
1 polymer ?
#
loop_
_entity_poly.entity_id
_entity_poly.type
_entity_poly.pdbx_seq_one_letter_code
_entity_poly.pdbx_strand_id
1 'polypeptide(L)'
;IDTYLKVILIIKATEAFLKVETEKYTPDPKTTTNIKYYVAMVAAIKYLGTKDNILQELSTINQINIDNAIFNESLDIVLAHYHKLGGDDQVAKGAALTPAILASL
;
A
#
# COMPACT_ATOMS: atom_id res chain seq x y z
N ILE A 1 -5.50 -20.95 -1.72
CA ILE A 1 -4.66 -20.03 -2.54
C ILE A 1 -3.33 -19.87 -1.81
N ASP A 2 -2.22 -20.11 -2.51
CA ASP A 2 -0.86 -19.91 -2.00
C ASP A 2 -0.66 -18.46 -1.50
N THR A 3 0.03 -18.26 -0.37
CA THR A 3 0.25 -16.93 0.24
C THR A 3 0.91 -15.96 -0.75
N TYR A 4 1.81 -16.43 -1.62
CA TYR A 4 2.43 -15.60 -2.65
C TYR A 4 1.40 -15.11 -3.69
N LEU A 5 0.44 -15.96 -4.05
CA LEU A 5 -0.63 -15.58 -4.97
C LEU A 5 -1.53 -14.50 -4.35
N LYS A 6 -1.82 -14.56 -3.04
CA LYS A 6 -2.58 -13.51 -2.32
C LYS A 6 -1.84 -12.18 -2.34
N VAL A 7 -0.54 -12.19 -2.06
CA VAL A 7 0.30 -10.98 -2.11
C VAL A 7 0.26 -10.35 -3.50
N ILE A 8 0.40 -11.16 -4.56
CA ILE A 8 0.32 -10.67 -5.95
C ILE A 8 -1.06 -10.06 -6.24
N LEU A 9 -2.15 -10.66 -5.76
CA LEU A 9 -3.50 -10.13 -5.94
C LEU A 9 -3.68 -8.76 -5.27
N ILE A 10 -3.14 -8.57 -4.07
CA ILE A 10 -3.17 -7.28 -3.36
C ILE A 10 -2.41 -6.22 -4.16
N ILE A 11 -1.21 -6.54 -4.65
CA ILE A 11 -0.39 -5.61 -5.45
C ILE A 11 -1.12 -5.23 -6.74
N LYS A 12 -1.71 -6.20 -7.45
CA LYS A 12 -2.47 -5.95 -8.68
C LYS A 12 -3.71 -5.09 -8.44
N ALA A 13 -4.43 -5.34 -7.35
CA ALA A 13 -5.58 -4.53 -6.95
C ALA A 13 -5.15 -3.09 -6.63
N THR A 14 -4.04 -2.92 -5.93
CA THR A 14 -3.46 -1.60 -5.64
C THR A 14 -3.07 -0.86 -6.91
N GLU A 15 -2.42 -1.54 -7.86
CA GLU A 15 -2.05 -0.94 -9.14
C GLU A 15 -3.29 -0.54 -9.96
N ALA A 16 -4.33 -1.37 -9.98
CA ALA A 16 -5.59 -1.03 -10.64
C ALA A 16 -6.25 0.19 -10.01
N PHE A 17 -6.27 0.26 -8.68
CA PHE A 17 -6.77 1.41 -7.93
C PHE A 17 -6.00 2.70 -8.27
N LEU A 18 -4.67 2.68 -8.21
CA LEU A 18 -3.85 3.87 -8.50
C LEU A 18 -3.95 4.36 -9.95
N LYS A 19 -4.34 3.50 -10.91
CA LYS A 19 -4.57 3.90 -12.31
C LYS A 19 -5.88 4.65 -12.51
N VAL A 20 -6.88 4.39 -11.66
CA VAL A 20 -8.20 5.04 -11.76
C VAL A 20 -8.34 6.22 -10.81
N GLU A 21 -7.62 6.20 -9.69
CA GLU A 21 -7.61 7.27 -8.69
C GLU A 21 -6.71 8.42 -9.16
N THR A 22 -7.31 9.39 -9.84
CA THR A 22 -6.62 10.56 -10.41
C THR A 22 -6.89 11.85 -9.63
N GLU A 23 -7.87 11.86 -8.72
CA GLU A 23 -8.27 13.06 -7.97
C GLU A 23 -7.29 13.34 -6.83
N LYS A 24 -6.87 12.29 -6.12
CA LYS A 24 -5.97 12.41 -4.96
C LYS A 24 -4.49 12.32 -5.32
N TYR A 25 -4.17 11.77 -6.49
CA TYR A 25 -2.81 11.34 -6.82
C TYR A 25 -2.57 11.46 -8.32
N THR A 26 -1.73 12.41 -8.73
CA THR A 26 -1.27 12.53 -10.14
C THR A 26 0.25 12.58 -10.28
N PRO A 27 1.03 11.65 -9.72
CA PRO A 27 2.47 11.68 -9.91
C PRO A 27 2.90 10.91 -11.16
N ASP A 28 4.15 11.14 -11.51
CA ASP A 28 4.77 10.52 -12.67
C ASP A 28 4.83 8.98 -12.53
N PRO A 29 4.95 8.25 -13.65
CA PRO A 29 4.98 6.79 -13.65
C PRO A 29 6.04 6.16 -12.74
N LYS A 30 7.19 6.83 -12.51
CA LYS A 30 8.26 6.29 -11.65
C LYS A 30 7.84 6.35 -10.19
N THR A 31 7.32 7.48 -9.73
CA THR A 31 6.83 7.65 -8.37
C THR A 31 5.66 6.71 -8.08
N THR A 32 4.72 6.56 -9.02
CA THR A 32 3.63 5.56 -8.94
C THR A 32 4.14 4.12 -8.80
N THR A 33 5.21 3.76 -9.51
CA THR A 33 5.81 2.43 -9.39
C THR A 33 6.37 2.17 -8.00
N ASN A 34 6.90 3.19 -7.32
CA ASN A 34 7.50 3.05 -6.01
C ASN A 34 6.43 3.09 -4.90
N ILE A 35 5.52 4.07 -4.96
CA ILE A 35 4.45 4.28 -3.96
C ILE A 35 3.48 3.09 -3.88
N LYS A 36 3.21 2.39 -4.99
CA LYS A 36 2.26 1.26 -4.99
C LYS A 36 2.58 0.18 -3.96
N TYR A 37 3.85 -0.07 -3.67
CA TYR A 37 4.25 -1.10 -2.71
C TYR A 37 3.92 -0.68 -1.28
N TYR A 38 4.06 0.61 -0.96
CA TYR A 38 3.67 1.16 0.33
C TYR A 38 2.16 1.16 0.48
N VAL A 39 1.41 1.58 -0.55
CA VAL A 39 -0.06 1.54 -0.52
C VAL A 39 -0.56 0.11 -0.35
N ALA A 40 0.03 -0.85 -1.07
CA ALA A 40 -0.31 -2.28 -0.94
C ALA A 40 -0.02 -2.81 0.48
N MET A 41 1.11 -2.39 1.07
CA MET A 41 1.47 -2.74 2.45
C MET A 41 0.45 -2.20 3.45
N VAL A 42 0.11 -0.91 3.39
CA VAL A 42 -0.88 -0.31 4.30
C VAL A 42 -2.26 -0.93 4.10
N ALA A 43 -2.67 -1.15 2.85
CA ALA A 43 -3.94 -1.78 2.54
C ALA A 43 -4.03 -3.20 3.08
N ALA A 44 -2.94 -3.98 2.97
CA ALA A 44 -2.87 -5.32 3.55
C ALA A 44 -2.96 -5.28 5.08
N ILE A 45 -2.19 -4.43 5.75
CA ILE A 45 -2.22 -4.29 7.22
C ILE A 45 -3.63 -3.93 7.69
N LYS A 46 -4.27 -2.95 7.04
CA LYS A 46 -5.63 -2.52 7.38
C LYS A 46 -6.68 -3.58 7.10
N TYR A 47 -6.56 -4.28 5.97
CA TYR A 47 -7.46 -5.37 5.62
C TYR A 47 -7.37 -6.56 6.60
N LEU A 48 -6.15 -6.88 7.04
CA LEU A 48 -5.90 -7.97 8.00
C LEU A 48 -6.15 -7.54 9.46
N GLY A 49 -6.22 -6.23 9.72
CA GLY A 49 -6.36 -5.67 11.07
C GLY A 49 -5.11 -5.82 11.93
N THR A 50 -3.97 -6.17 11.34
CA THR A 50 -2.70 -6.38 12.05
C THR A 50 -1.51 -6.14 11.13
N LYS A 51 -0.39 -5.71 11.72
CA LYS A 51 0.94 -5.68 11.06
C LYS A 51 1.82 -6.86 11.46
N ASP A 52 1.41 -7.62 12.46
CA ASP A 52 2.09 -8.79 12.98
C ASP A 52 1.49 -10.07 12.40
N ASN A 53 2.29 -11.13 12.28
CA ASN A 53 1.87 -12.46 11.79
C ASN A 53 1.16 -12.44 10.42
N ILE A 54 1.48 -11.48 9.55
CA ILE A 54 0.87 -11.28 8.22
C ILE A 54 0.78 -12.57 7.40
N LEU A 55 1.82 -13.41 7.40
CA LEU A 55 1.81 -14.67 6.63
C LEU A 55 0.77 -15.66 7.14
N GLN A 56 0.59 -15.73 8.45
CA GLN A 56 -0.42 -16.58 9.08
C GLN A 56 -1.82 -16.05 8.77
N GLU A 57 -2.06 -14.76 8.96
CA GLU A 57 -3.36 -14.14 8.66
C GLU A 57 -3.71 -14.25 7.16
N LEU A 58 -2.75 -14.02 6.27
CA LEU A 58 -2.99 -14.25 4.85
C LEU A 58 -3.34 -15.71 4.56
N SER A 59 -2.76 -16.67 5.28
CA SER A 59 -3.03 -18.09 5.06
C SER A 59 -4.48 -18.49 5.38
N THR A 60 -5.11 -17.83 6.36
CA THR A 60 -6.49 -18.12 6.81
C THR A 60 -7.55 -17.54 5.88
N ILE A 61 -7.20 -16.53 5.07
CA ILE A 61 -8.14 -15.89 4.14
C ILE A 61 -8.35 -16.72 2.88
N ASN A 62 -9.60 -17.04 2.55
CA ASN A 62 -9.91 -17.81 1.34
C ASN A 62 -9.82 -16.98 0.06
N GLN A 63 -10.23 -15.71 0.10
CA GLN A 63 -10.26 -14.80 -1.04
C GLN A 63 -9.89 -13.38 -0.59
N ILE A 64 -8.98 -12.74 -1.33
CA ILE A 64 -8.64 -11.33 -1.12
C ILE A 64 -9.74 -10.45 -1.73
N ASN A 65 -10.38 -9.65 -0.90
CA ASN A 65 -11.38 -8.66 -1.32
C ASN A 65 -11.20 -7.39 -0.48
N ILE A 66 -10.41 -6.44 -0.99
CA ILE A 66 -10.10 -5.17 -0.32
C ILE A 66 -10.99 -4.09 -0.92
N ASP A 67 -11.72 -3.37 -0.06
CA ASP A 67 -12.58 -2.25 -0.47
C ASP A 67 -11.74 -1.06 -0.95
N ASN A 68 -12.24 -0.33 -1.95
CA ASN A 68 -11.67 0.94 -2.38
C ASN A 68 -11.56 1.97 -1.25
N ALA A 69 -12.41 1.90 -0.22
CA ALA A 69 -12.28 2.71 0.98
C ALA A 69 -10.95 2.45 1.72
N ILE A 70 -10.54 1.17 1.84
CA ILE A 70 -9.24 0.80 2.43
C ILE A 70 -8.09 1.31 1.56
N PHE A 71 -8.19 1.18 0.24
CA PHE A 71 -7.16 1.71 -0.66
C PHE A 71 -7.04 3.23 -0.60
N ASN A 72 -8.17 3.94 -0.54
CA ASN A 72 -8.20 5.39 -0.38
C ASN A 72 -7.50 5.84 0.90
N GLU A 73 -7.88 5.25 2.04
CA GLU A 73 -7.27 5.59 3.32
C GLU A 73 -5.78 5.22 3.34
N SER A 74 -5.42 4.09 2.72
CA SER A 74 -4.02 3.66 2.60
C SER A 74 -3.19 4.64 1.77
N LEU A 75 -3.75 5.15 0.68
CA LEU A 75 -3.12 6.17 -0.13
C LEU A 75 -2.94 7.47 0.66
N ASP A 76 -3.97 7.92 1.37
CA ASP A 76 -3.91 9.14 2.19
C ASP A 76 -2.79 9.06 3.24
N ILE A 77 -2.66 7.92 3.94
CA ILE A 77 -1.58 7.67 4.91
C ILE A 77 -0.21 7.73 4.23
N VAL A 78 -0.04 7.03 3.11
CA VAL A 78 1.25 6.98 2.40
C VAL A 78 1.64 8.37 1.90
N LEU A 79 0.71 9.12 1.31
CA LEU A 79 0.98 10.47 0.81
C LEU A 79 1.32 11.44 1.93
N ALA A 80 0.63 11.36 3.07
CA ALA A 80 0.94 12.21 4.22
C ALA A 80 2.40 12.05 4.66
N HIS A 81 2.90 10.81 4.77
CA HIS A 81 4.29 10.55 5.15
C HIS A 81 5.28 10.86 4.02
N TYR A 82 4.94 10.51 2.78
CA TYR A 82 5.74 10.80 1.61
C TYR A 82 6.02 12.30 1.48
N HIS A 83 4.98 13.13 1.55
CA HIS A 83 5.10 14.59 1.48
C HIS A 83 5.81 15.17 2.70
N LYS A 84 5.57 14.64 3.90
CA LYS A 84 6.26 15.06 5.12
C LYS A 84 7.78 14.84 5.04
N LEU A 85 8.22 13.81 4.31
CA LEU A 85 9.63 13.50 4.11
C LEU A 85 10.27 14.23 2.91
N GLY A 86 9.51 15.06 2.19
CA GLY A 86 10.00 15.88 1.07
C GLY A 86 9.30 15.60 -0.27
N GLY A 87 8.64 14.46 -0.41
CA GLY A 87 7.78 14.16 -1.56
C GLY A 87 8.52 14.03 -2.90
N ASP A 88 9.73 13.46 -2.90
CA ASP A 88 10.54 13.23 -4.11
C ASP A 88 10.79 11.73 -4.41
N ASP A 89 11.36 11.45 -5.59
CA ASP A 89 11.69 10.09 -6.03
C ASP A 89 12.70 9.38 -5.11
N GLN A 90 13.54 10.11 -4.37
CA GLN A 90 14.46 9.52 -3.39
C GLN A 90 13.71 9.03 -2.15
N VAL A 91 12.72 9.79 -1.67
CA VAL A 91 11.84 9.36 -0.59
C VAL A 91 11.00 8.16 -1.01
N ALA A 92 10.45 8.16 -2.23
CA ALA A 92 9.64 7.06 -2.74
C ALA A 92 10.43 5.73 -2.84
N LYS A 93 11.76 5.80 -3.06
CA LYS A 93 12.65 4.63 -3.11
C LYS A 93 13.33 4.32 -1.78
N GLY A 94 13.34 5.31 -0.88
CA GLY A 94 14.18 5.34 0.29
C GLY A 94 13.67 4.45 1.42
N ALA A 95 14.60 3.96 2.23
CA ALA A 95 14.29 3.14 3.40
C ALA A 95 13.57 3.91 4.53
N ALA A 96 13.51 5.25 4.45
CA ALA A 96 12.92 6.10 5.49
C ALA A 96 11.38 6.10 5.49
N LEU A 97 10.74 5.83 4.33
CA LEU A 97 9.29 5.93 4.20
C LEU A 97 8.56 4.78 4.93
N THR A 98 9.07 3.54 4.85
CA THR A 98 8.49 2.38 5.53
C THR A 98 8.37 2.57 7.05
N PRO A 99 9.44 2.88 7.81
CA PRO A 99 9.34 3.04 9.26
C PRO A 99 8.46 4.24 9.65
N ALA A 100 8.42 5.31 8.85
CA ALA A 100 7.54 6.45 9.09
C ALA A 100 6.06 6.05 9.01
N ILE A 101 5.69 5.27 8.00
CA ILE A 101 4.33 4.74 7.84
C ILE A 101 3.98 3.77 8.98
N LEU A 102 4.84 2.79 9.27
CA LEU A 102 4.57 1.75 10.27
C LEU A 102 4.46 2.29 11.70
N ALA A 103 5.07 3.44 12.00
CA ALA A 103 4.93 4.13 13.29
C ALA A 103 3.53 4.76 13.48
N SER A 104 2.74 4.89 12.41
CA SER A 104 1.40 5.48 12.41
C SER A 104 0.26 4.46 12.27
N LEU A 105 0.60 3.17 12.18
CA LEU A 105 -0.31 2.04 12.03
C LEU A 105 -0.27 1.16 13.29
#